data_AF-F0VD99-F1
#
_entry.id   AF-F0VD99-F1
#
_cell.length_a   1.000
_cell.length_b   1.000
_cell.length_c   1.000
_cell.angle_alpha   90.00
_cell.angle_beta   90.00
_cell.angle_gamma   90.00
#
_symmetry.space_group_name_H-M   'P 1'
#
loop_
_entity.id
_entity.type
_entity.pdbx_description
1 polymer ?
#
loop_
_entity_poly.entity_id
_entity_poly.type
_entity_poly.pdbx_seq_one_letter_code
_entity_poly.pdbx_strand_id
1 'polypeptide(L)'
;MDCDAFRTVLPAEFHRRFLINKVRADGRSFLTYRQPLISSNTLTNCCGSASVRAGNNYYLAGVKCEVGPPVAKGCTVGNIQPQKSACAELLESQRQLQAEASSSLAAGRIVASVEFPSICGADFSDGGGPNANAPLLISGVVTDLLNSNSVIDTCQLCLRTEGAERGEIDENDLRDDENSPHPSSEFGRTEANLEQTFAWHLHVHVVCLEYDGNPLDFALLAAVAALENTVLPAISWDAKAKWWRQLLPAENRPDFPGAASAEGLSVFNEEKVVVSNRPLSVTFSHVMNQWWVVDPSREEEKLGCGLSVVFLKNRWHVLRLGGPPVTASVVKLLQMQAEAIAAGADAALTEAAHGTHHCADGAAPQAV
;
A
#
# COMPACT_ATOMS: atom_id res chain seq x y z
N MET A 1 -13.34 34.16 31.21
CA MET A 1 -13.83 32.90 30.62
C MET A 1 -12.65 31.96 30.61
N ASP A 2 -12.82 30.75 31.14
CA ASP A 2 -11.79 29.72 31.05
C ASP A 2 -11.51 29.40 29.57
N CYS A 3 -10.24 29.21 29.22
CA CYS A 3 -9.81 28.96 27.85
C CYS A 3 -10.49 27.72 27.25
N ASP A 4 -10.67 26.68 28.05
CA ASP A 4 -11.32 25.44 27.63
C ASP A 4 -12.82 25.64 27.38
N ALA A 5 -13.50 26.40 28.25
CA ALA A 5 -14.90 26.74 28.05
C ALA A 5 -15.11 27.54 26.75
N PHE A 6 -14.20 28.46 26.43
CA PHE A 6 -14.27 29.23 25.18
C PHE A 6 -14.00 28.36 23.94
N ARG A 7 -13.04 27.43 24.03
CA ARG A 7 -12.74 26.44 22.96
C ARG A 7 -13.95 25.56 22.65
N THR A 8 -14.70 25.12 23.67
CA THR A 8 -15.89 24.30 23.49
C THR A 8 -17.08 25.06 22.92
N VAL A 9 -17.33 26.29 23.40
CA VAL A 9 -18.54 27.04 23.01
C VAL A 9 -18.39 27.70 21.63
N LEU A 10 -17.21 28.21 21.30
CA LEU A 10 -16.94 28.92 20.04
C LEU A 10 -15.60 28.47 19.42
N PRO A 11 -15.51 27.21 18.92
CA PRO A 11 -14.26 26.67 18.40
C PRO A 11 -13.70 27.49 17.23
N ALA A 12 -14.56 27.99 16.33
CA ALA A 12 -14.12 28.81 15.21
C ALA A 12 -13.46 30.12 15.66
N GLU A 13 -14.11 30.88 16.56
CA GLU A 13 -13.54 32.15 17.03
C GLU A 13 -12.33 31.96 17.93
N PHE A 14 -12.26 30.83 18.66
CA PHE A 14 -11.07 30.43 19.40
C PHE A 14 -9.87 30.29 18.47
N HIS A 15 -9.94 29.42 17.46
CA HIS A 15 -8.85 29.20 16.51
C HIS A 15 -8.51 30.45 15.71
N ARG A 16 -9.52 31.25 15.34
CA ARG A 16 -9.32 32.49 14.59
C ARG A 16 -8.38 33.47 15.32
N ARG A 17 -8.51 33.60 16.65
CA ARG A 17 -7.63 34.49 17.44
C ARG A 17 -6.17 34.05 17.40
N PHE A 18 -5.91 32.75 17.39
CA PHE A 18 -4.55 32.22 17.28
C PHE A 18 -4.01 32.39 15.84
N LEU A 19 -4.81 32.05 14.83
CA LEU A 19 -4.42 32.15 13.42
C LEU A 19 -4.13 33.59 12.99
N ILE A 20 -4.86 34.58 13.51
CA ILE A 20 -4.56 36.01 13.27
C ILE A 20 -3.15 36.37 13.76
N ASN A 21 -2.73 35.80 14.89
CA ASN A 21 -1.40 36.01 15.47
C ASN A 21 -0.32 35.11 14.85
N LYS A 22 -0.63 34.36 13.80
CA LYS A 22 0.26 33.39 13.13
C LYS A 22 0.79 32.28 14.05
N VAL A 23 0.02 31.91 15.07
CA VAL A 23 0.33 30.82 16.00
C VAL A 23 -0.84 29.85 15.97
N ARG A 24 -0.59 28.54 16.07
CA ARG A 24 -1.66 27.54 16.20
C ARG A 24 -2.04 27.35 17.68
N ALA A 25 -3.19 26.72 17.94
CA ALA A 25 -3.60 26.39 19.31
C ALA A 25 -2.55 25.55 20.06
N ASP A 26 -1.80 24.70 19.33
CA ASP A 26 -0.72 23.86 19.88
C ASP A 26 0.63 24.59 20.03
N GLY A 27 0.72 25.87 19.65
CA GLY A 27 1.96 26.65 19.61
C GLY A 27 2.85 26.41 18.37
N ARG A 28 2.44 25.52 17.45
CA ARG A 28 3.15 25.26 16.18
C ARG A 28 2.96 26.38 15.16
N SER A 29 3.89 26.50 14.22
CA SER A 29 3.72 27.36 13.04
C SER A 29 2.80 26.70 11.99
N PHE A 30 2.37 27.46 10.98
CA PHE A 30 1.46 26.95 9.93
C PHE A 30 2.06 25.85 9.06
N LEU A 31 3.39 25.83 8.88
CA LEU A 31 4.08 24.87 8.00
C LEU A 31 4.80 23.76 8.79
N THR A 32 4.63 23.74 10.12
CA THR A 32 5.31 22.75 10.97
C THR A 32 4.48 21.47 11.08
N TYR A 33 5.01 20.39 10.51
CA TYR A 33 4.50 19.03 10.66
C TYR A 33 4.87 18.46 12.05
N ARG A 34 3.98 17.69 12.68
CA ARG A 34 4.30 17.01 13.95
C ARG A 34 5.28 15.86 13.69
N GLN A 35 6.35 15.74 14.48
CA GLN A 35 7.33 14.67 14.29
C GLN A 35 6.71 13.30 14.61
N PRO A 36 6.65 12.35 13.66
CA PRO A 36 6.15 11.02 13.92
C PRO A 36 7.24 10.15 14.57
N LEU A 37 6.91 9.53 15.69
CA LEU A 37 7.69 8.45 16.29
C LEU A 37 7.21 7.13 15.69
N ILE A 38 8.07 6.45 14.95
CA ILE A 38 7.76 5.19 14.29
C ILE A 38 8.51 4.08 15.01
N SER A 39 7.79 3.03 15.39
CA SER A 39 8.37 1.82 15.97
C SER A 39 7.98 0.63 15.12
N SER A 40 8.98 -0.10 14.65
CA SER A 40 8.79 -1.29 13.82
C SER A 40 8.69 -2.56 14.67
N ASN A 41 8.04 -3.59 14.13
CA ASN A 41 7.87 -4.91 14.78
C ASN A 41 7.12 -4.88 16.12
N THR A 42 6.09 -4.04 16.23
CA THR A 42 5.26 -3.93 17.45
C THR A 42 4.40 -5.18 17.70
N LEU A 43 3.98 -5.88 16.64
CA LEU A 43 3.14 -7.09 16.72
C LEU A 43 3.93 -8.33 16.32
N THR A 44 3.88 -9.36 17.15
CA THR A 44 4.57 -10.64 16.96
C THR A 44 3.87 -11.60 15.99
N ASN A 45 2.55 -11.48 15.85
CA ASN A 45 1.73 -12.43 15.08
C ASN A 45 1.55 -12.04 13.60
N CYS A 46 2.25 -11.00 13.13
CA CYS A 46 2.14 -10.47 11.77
C CYS A 46 3.45 -10.68 11.00
N CYS A 47 3.36 -10.80 9.67
CA CYS A 47 4.53 -10.93 8.80
C CYS A 47 5.36 -9.64 8.78
N GLY A 48 4.72 -8.50 9.01
CA GLY A 48 5.34 -7.21 9.27
C GLY A 48 4.41 -6.35 10.11
N SER A 49 4.96 -5.49 10.96
CA SER A 49 4.15 -4.56 11.75
C SER A 49 4.90 -3.28 12.06
N ALA A 50 4.14 -2.22 12.30
CA ALA A 50 4.67 -0.94 12.76
C ALA A 50 3.61 -0.18 13.54
N SER A 51 4.05 0.63 14.49
CA SER A 51 3.21 1.62 15.17
C SER A 51 3.76 3.02 14.96
N VAL A 52 2.88 3.97 14.71
CA VAL A 52 3.21 5.38 14.48
C VAL A 52 2.50 6.21 15.52
N ARG A 53 3.28 7.01 16.26
CA ARG A 53 2.77 7.96 17.24
C ARG A 53 3.16 9.37 16.86
N ALA A 54 2.20 10.28 16.80
CA ALA A 54 2.42 11.63 16.33
C ALA A 54 1.58 12.63 17.15
N GLY A 55 2.17 13.16 18.22
CA GLY A 55 1.40 13.87 19.24
C GLY A 55 0.41 12.92 19.93
N ASN A 56 -0.88 13.23 19.84
CA ASN A 56 -1.98 12.39 20.34
C ASN A 56 -2.51 11.40 19.30
N ASN A 57 -1.95 11.37 18.08
CA ASN A 57 -2.29 10.35 17.11
C ASN A 57 -1.56 9.05 17.44
N TYR A 58 -2.29 7.94 17.43
CA TYR A 58 -1.70 6.61 17.53
C TYR A 58 -2.30 5.66 16.50
N TYR A 59 -1.44 5.16 15.60
CA TYR A 59 -1.79 4.25 14.51
C TYR A 59 -0.97 2.97 14.64
N LEU A 60 -1.63 1.84 14.40
CA LEU A 60 -1.02 0.52 14.42
C LEU A 60 -1.27 -0.15 13.07
N ALA A 61 -0.22 -0.63 12.43
CA ALA A 61 -0.29 -1.33 11.15
C ALA A 61 0.29 -2.75 11.27
N GLY A 62 -0.40 -3.71 10.66
CA GLY A 62 0.01 -5.10 10.56
C GLY A 62 -0.19 -5.64 9.16
N VAL A 63 0.77 -6.43 8.68
CA VAL A 63 0.73 -7.08 7.37
C VAL A 63 0.52 -8.57 7.56
N LYS A 64 -0.49 -9.09 6.88
CA LYS A 64 -0.78 -10.52 6.78
C LYS A 64 -0.55 -10.97 5.33
N CYS A 65 0.17 -12.08 5.15
CA CYS A 65 0.46 -12.63 3.84
C CYS A 65 -0.38 -13.88 3.60
N GLU A 66 -1.05 -13.94 2.45
CA GLU A 66 -1.83 -15.09 2.00
C GLU A 66 -1.39 -15.50 0.60
N VAL A 67 -1.44 -16.79 0.28
CA VAL A 67 -1.13 -17.31 -1.06
C VAL A 67 -2.43 -17.46 -1.83
N GLY A 68 -2.51 -16.86 -3.02
CA GLY A 68 -3.69 -16.90 -3.86
C GLY A 68 -3.36 -16.99 -5.35
N PRO A 69 -4.39 -17.11 -6.20
CA PRO A 69 -4.20 -17.00 -7.65
C PRO A 69 -3.69 -15.59 -7.99
N PRO A 70 -2.77 -15.45 -8.94
CA PRO A 70 -2.27 -14.15 -9.33
C PRO A 70 -3.39 -13.34 -9.98
N VAL A 71 -3.39 -12.05 -9.70
CA VAL A 71 -4.34 -11.14 -10.32
C VAL A 71 -3.67 -10.59 -11.58
N ALA A 72 -4.36 -10.68 -12.72
CA ALA A 72 -3.91 -10.02 -13.93
C ALA A 72 -3.81 -8.52 -13.67
N LYS A 73 -2.64 -7.92 -13.84
CA LYS A 73 -2.52 -6.46 -13.82
C LYS A 73 -3.38 -5.90 -14.95
N GLY A 74 -4.50 -5.28 -14.59
CA GLY A 74 -5.23 -4.43 -15.51
C GLY A 74 -4.30 -3.30 -15.93
N CYS A 75 -3.84 -3.33 -17.17
CA CYS A 75 -3.10 -2.21 -17.74
C CYS A 75 -4.09 -1.04 -17.86
N THR A 76 -4.19 -0.19 -16.83
CA THR A 76 -5.01 1.02 -16.88
C THR A 76 -4.30 2.07 -17.74
N VAL A 77 -4.21 1.81 -19.04
CA VAL A 77 -4.11 2.90 -20.02
C VAL A 77 -5.52 3.49 -20.10
N GLY A 78 -5.62 4.78 -19.80
CA GLY A 78 -6.90 5.48 -19.66
C GLY A 78 -7.87 5.17 -20.77
N ASN A 79 -9.08 4.76 -20.38
CA ASN A 79 -10.21 4.57 -21.28
C ASN A 79 -10.70 5.95 -21.75
N ILE A 80 -9.96 6.59 -22.66
CA ILE A 80 -10.45 7.71 -23.45
C ILE A 80 -11.21 7.06 -24.60
N GLN A 81 -12.54 7.18 -24.58
CA GLN A 81 -13.38 6.85 -25.72
C GLN A 81 -12.81 7.53 -26.98
N PRO A 82 -12.40 6.80 -28.03
CA PRO A 82 -12.06 7.44 -29.28
C PRO A 82 -13.38 7.77 -29.98
N GLN A 83 -13.79 9.04 -29.89
CA GLN A 83 -14.74 9.55 -30.86
C GLN A 83 -14.11 9.47 -32.25
N LYS A 84 -14.81 8.79 -33.15
CA LYS A 84 -14.49 8.58 -34.56
C LYS A 84 -14.11 9.89 -35.25
N SER A 85 -12.88 9.98 -35.76
CA SER A 85 -12.62 10.53 -37.10
C SER A 85 -11.15 10.36 -37.51
N ALA A 86 -10.98 9.70 -38.66
CA ALA A 86 -9.88 9.84 -39.63
C ALA A 86 -8.44 9.53 -39.17
N CYS A 87 -7.94 8.38 -39.64
CA CYS A 87 -6.87 8.28 -40.65
C CYS A 87 -6.16 6.92 -40.52
N ALA A 88 -6.33 6.10 -41.55
CA ALA A 88 -5.50 4.94 -41.81
C ALA A 88 -4.09 5.44 -42.17
N GLU A 89 -3.09 5.08 -41.37
CA GLU A 89 -1.65 5.00 -41.73
C GLU A 89 -0.79 4.78 -40.47
N LEU A 90 -1.01 3.70 -39.69
CA LEU A 90 -0.08 3.29 -38.62
C LEU A 90 -0.15 1.75 -38.38
N LEU A 91 -0.13 0.95 -39.45
CA LEU A 91 -0.24 -0.51 -39.35
C LEU A 91 1.10 -1.22 -39.04
N GLU A 92 2.24 -0.52 -39.08
CA GLU A 92 3.57 -1.11 -38.83
C GLU A 92 4.06 -0.97 -37.38
N SER A 93 3.56 -0.01 -36.59
CA SER A 93 3.99 0.19 -35.18
C SER A 93 3.20 -0.65 -34.17
N GLN A 94 2.20 -1.40 -34.60
CA GLN A 94 1.38 -2.25 -33.73
C GLN A 94 1.98 -3.64 -33.44
N ARG A 95 2.92 -4.14 -34.24
CA ARG A 95 3.51 -5.48 -34.00
C ARG A 95 4.58 -5.50 -32.91
N GLN A 96 5.27 -4.39 -32.65
CA GLN A 96 6.24 -4.31 -31.54
C GLN A 96 5.57 -4.06 -30.18
N LEU A 97 4.44 -3.34 -30.14
CA LEU A 97 3.64 -3.19 -28.92
C LEU A 97 2.81 -4.43 -28.57
N GLN A 98 2.55 -5.31 -29.53
CA GLN A 98 1.85 -6.60 -29.29
C GLN A 98 2.76 -7.71 -28.76
N ALA A 99 4.09 -7.58 -28.89
CA ALA A 99 5.05 -8.51 -28.28
C ALA A 99 5.31 -8.20 -26.79
N GLU A 100 5.04 -6.97 -26.34
CA GLU A 100 5.09 -6.58 -24.91
C GLU A 100 3.73 -6.73 -24.21
N ALA A 101 2.64 -6.87 -24.98
CA ALA A 101 1.28 -7.13 -24.49
C ALA A 101 0.97 -8.62 -24.25
N SER A 102 1.89 -9.54 -24.56
CA SER A 102 1.74 -10.98 -24.36
C SER A 102 2.33 -11.50 -23.02
N SER A 103 2.85 -10.62 -22.16
CA SER A 103 3.07 -10.95 -20.76
C SER A 103 2.07 -10.20 -19.89
N SER A 104 0.85 -10.73 -19.79
CA SER A 104 0.00 -10.42 -18.65
C SER A 104 0.76 -10.93 -17.41
N LEU A 105 1.64 -10.09 -16.85
CA LEU A 105 2.40 -10.41 -15.65
C LEU A 105 1.40 -10.57 -14.51
N ALA A 106 0.95 -11.81 -14.35
CA ALA A 106 0.28 -12.33 -13.18
C ALA A 106 1.09 -11.86 -11.97
N ALA A 107 0.46 -11.06 -11.11
CA ALA A 107 1.15 -10.39 -10.02
C ALA A 107 0.42 -10.58 -8.69
N GLY A 108 1.18 -10.46 -7.61
CA GLY A 108 0.61 -10.34 -6.26
C GLY A 108 -0.22 -9.05 -6.13
N ARG A 109 -1.14 -9.05 -5.18
CA ARG A 109 -2.01 -7.90 -4.87
C ARG A 109 -1.79 -7.44 -3.45
N ILE A 110 -1.73 -6.13 -3.26
CA ILE A 110 -1.73 -5.52 -1.93
C ILE A 110 -3.13 -4.95 -1.69
N VAL A 111 -3.73 -5.23 -0.54
CA VAL A 111 -5.00 -4.63 -0.12
C VAL A 111 -4.78 -3.97 1.22
N ALA A 112 -4.94 -2.65 1.27
CA ALA A 112 -4.88 -1.90 2.51
C ALA A 112 -6.29 -1.62 3.04
N SER A 113 -6.49 -1.89 4.32
CA SER A 113 -7.72 -1.59 5.04
C SER A 113 -7.37 -0.70 6.24
N VAL A 114 -7.99 0.47 6.29
CA VAL A 114 -7.83 1.44 7.37
C VAL A 114 -9.12 1.50 8.16
N GLU A 115 -9.02 1.15 9.44
CA GLU A 115 -10.14 1.07 10.36
C GLU A 115 -10.02 2.13 11.47
N PHE A 116 -11.17 2.70 11.84
CA PHE A 116 -11.31 3.67 12.92
C PHE A 116 -12.35 3.14 13.90
N PRO A 117 -11.95 2.30 14.87
CA PRO A 117 -12.88 1.78 15.87
C PRO A 117 -13.42 2.92 16.73
N SER A 118 -14.61 2.76 17.32
CA SER A 118 -15.26 3.81 18.12
C SER A 118 -14.42 4.35 19.28
N ILE A 119 -13.46 3.56 19.77
CA ILE A 119 -12.51 3.97 20.82
C ILE A 119 -11.58 5.12 20.40
N CYS A 120 -11.27 5.25 19.11
CA CYS A 120 -10.35 6.30 18.64
C CYS A 120 -10.92 7.71 18.79
N GLY A 121 -12.21 7.79 19.12
CA GLY A 121 -12.92 9.03 19.32
C GLY A 121 -13.22 9.76 18.03
N ALA A 122 -12.91 9.21 16.84
CA ALA A 122 -13.26 9.83 15.57
C ALA A 122 -14.76 9.77 15.30
N ASP A 123 -15.33 10.87 14.78
CA ASP A 123 -16.77 10.99 14.53
C ASP A 123 -17.17 10.36 13.18
N PHE A 124 -16.61 9.19 12.84
CA PHE A 124 -16.85 8.49 11.57
C PHE A 124 -18.03 7.50 11.64
N SER A 125 -18.56 7.23 12.84
CA SER A 125 -19.55 6.17 13.06
C SER A 125 -20.96 6.52 12.55
N ASP A 126 -21.42 5.74 11.57
CA ASP A 126 -22.79 5.28 11.27
C ASP A 126 -23.92 6.29 10.96
N GLY A 127 -23.65 7.59 10.91
CA GLY A 127 -24.68 8.61 10.74
C GLY A 127 -24.99 9.09 9.31
N GLY A 128 -24.45 8.46 8.25
CA GLY A 128 -24.61 8.96 6.87
C GLY A 128 -24.03 10.37 6.65
N GLY A 129 -23.16 10.84 7.54
CA GLY A 129 -22.49 12.13 7.43
C GLY A 129 -21.46 12.15 6.29
N PRO A 130 -21.00 13.35 5.87
CA PRO A 130 -20.05 13.49 4.77
C PRO A 130 -18.72 12.75 5.00
N ASN A 131 -18.36 12.50 6.26
CA ASN A 131 -17.12 11.82 6.64
C ASN A 131 -17.27 10.32 6.88
N ALA A 132 -18.47 9.75 6.76
CA ALA A 132 -18.71 8.31 7.01
C ALA A 132 -17.91 7.40 6.06
N ASN A 133 -17.64 7.88 4.84
CA ASN A 133 -16.85 7.15 3.85
C ASN A 133 -15.34 7.43 3.92
N ALA A 134 -14.88 8.25 4.88
CA ALA A 134 -13.46 8.61 4.98
C ALA A 134 -12.54 7.39 5.16
N PRO A 135 -12.85 6.40 6.02
CA PRO A 135 -12.02 5.19 6.16
C PRO A 135 -11.88 4.41 4.84
N LEU A 136 -12.98 4.29 4.08
CA LEU A 136 -12.99 3.58 2.81
C LEU A 136 -12.20 4.33 1.73
N LEU A 137 -12.35 5.66 1.68
CA LEU A 137 -11.59 6.50 0.75
C LEU A 137 -10.08 6.41 1.03
N ILE A 138 -9.69 6.51 2.30
CA ILE A 138 -8.28 6.39 2.71
C ILE A 138 -7.76 4.99 2.38
N SER A 139 -8.52 3.93 2.67
CA SER A 139 -8.15 2.55 2.33
C SER A 139 -7.94 2.36 0.83
N GLY A 140 -8.83 2.91 0.00
CA GLY A 140 -8.71 2.84 -1.46
C GLY A 140 -7.48 3.58 -1.96
N VAL A 141 -7.26 4.81 -1.51
CA VAL A 141 -6.08 5.61 -1.86
C VAL A 141 -4.79 4.90 -1.46
N VAL A 142 -4.69 4.40 -0.23
CA VAL A 142 -3.50 3.68 0.24
C VAL A 142 -3.29 2.40 -0.58
N THR A 143 -4.35 1.65 -0.88
CA THR A 143 -4.31 0.47 -1.74
C THR A 143 -3.78 0.80 -3.15
N ASP A 144 -4.27 1.87 -3.77
CA ASP A 144 -3.87 2.27 -5.12
C ASP A 144 -2.42 2.74 -5.16
N LEU A 145 -1.99 3.49 -4.14
CA LEU A 145 -0.60 3.96 -4.01
C LEU A 145 0.36 2.77 -3.85
N LEU A 146 0.05 1.82 -2.97
CA LEU A 146 0.90 0.67 -2.69
C LEU A 146 0.97 -0.31 -3.87
N ASN A 147 -0.11 -0.48 -4.65
CA ASN A 147 -0.11 -1.33 -5.85
C ASN A 147 0.57 -0.68 -7.06
N SER A 148 0.98 0.59 -6.97
CA SER A 148 1.73 1.20 -8.06
C SER A 148 3.10 0.50 -8.21
N ASN A 149 3.51 0.22 -9.45
CA ASN A 149 4.83 -0.34 -9.78
C ASN A 149 6.01 0.54 -9.30
N SER A 150 5.70 1.74 -8.78
CA SER A 150 6.69 2.64 -8.21
C SER A 150 7.06 2.28 -6.78
N VAL A 151 6.11 1.73 -6.01
CA VAL A 151 6.28 1.44 -4.58
C VAL A 151 6.81 0.03 -4.39
N ILE A 152 6.11 -0.98 -4.92
CA ILE A 152 6.48 -2.39 -4.81
C ILE A 152 6.38 -3.05 -6.19
N ASP A 153 7.44 -3.74 -6.59
CA ASP A 153 7.41 -4.59 -7.77
C ASP A 153 6.65 -5.87 -7.44
N THR A 154 5.35 -5.90 -7.76
CA THR A 154 4.47 -7.05 -7.44
C THR A 154 4.80 -8.34 -8.20
N CYS A 155 5.81 -8.30 -9.09
CA CYS A 155 6.42 -9.50 -9.67
C CYS A 155 7.25 -10.28 -8.65
N GLN A 156 7.82 -9.62 -7.62
CA GLN A 156 8.56 -10.28 -6.53
C GLN A 156 7.65 -11.15 -5.66
N LEU A 157 6.34 -10.91 -5.73
CA LEU A 157 5.33 -11.65 -4.99
C LEU A 157 4.89 -12.93 -5.71
N CYS A 158 5.40 -13.22 -6.91
CA CYS A 158 4.97 -14.35 -7.71
C CYS A 158 5.77 -15.60 -7.37
N LEU A 159 5.05 -16.66 -7.04
CA LEU A 159 5.60 -17.97 -6.79
C LEU A 159 5.56 -18.74 -8.11
N ARG A 160 6.73 -18.81 -8.76
CA ARG A 160 6.91 -19.61 -9.98
C ARG A 160 7.41 -20.99 -9.60
N THR A 161 6.65 -22.02 -9.94
CA THR A 161 7.12 -23.40 -9.86
C THR A 161 7.88 -23.72 -11.15
N GLU A 162 9.18 -23.98 -11.05
CA GLU A 162 9.97 -24.45 -12.19
C GLU A 162 9.55 -25.89 -12.50
N GLY A 163 8.75 -26.03 -13.57
CA GLY A 163 8.17 -27.30 -13.99
C GLY A 163 7.50 -27.17 -15.34
N ALA A 164 8.17 -26.54 -16.29
CA ALA A 164 7.82 -26.64 -17.70
C ALA A 164 9.12 -26.56 -18.49
N GLU A 165 9.64 -27.73 -18.88
CA GLU A 165 10.59 -27.81 -19.97
C GLU A 165 9.99 -27.03 -21.14
N ARG A 166 10.77 -26.08 -21.65
CA ARG A 166 10.47 -25.37 -22.88
C ARG A 166 10.43 -26.44 -23.97
N GLY A 167 9.24 -26.91 -24.34
CA GLY A 167 9.08 -27.81 -25.47
C GLY A 167 9.58 -27.08 -26.71
N GLU A 168 10.82 -27.39 -27.12
CA GLU A 168 11.29 -27.09 -28.45
C GLU A 168 10.31 -27.74 -29.41
N ILE A 169 9.62 -26.93 -30.19
CA ILE A 169 8.81 -27.40 -31.31
C ILE A 169 9.83 -27.98 -32.29
N ASP A 170 9.97 -29.31 -32.32
CA ASP A 170 10.79 -30.01 -33.31
C ASP A 170 10.11 -29.84 -34.68
N GLU A 171 10.65 -28.97 -35.51
CA GLU A 171 10.21 -28.70 -36.89
C GLU A 171 10.58 -29.86 -37.85
N ASN A 172 10.30 -31.12 -37.49
CA ASN A 172 10.68 -32.27 -38.32
C ASN A 172 9.58 -33.27 -38.69
N ASP A 173 8.30 -33.00 -38.40
CA ASP A 173 7.20 -33.79 -38.98
C ASP A 173 6.47 -33.03 -40.10
N LEU A 174 7.20 -32.78 -41.19
CA LEU A 174 6.64 -32.52 -42.51
C LEU A 174 6.97 -33.69 -43.43
N ARG A 175 6.19 -34.78 -43.33
CA ARG A 175 6.05 -35.79 -44.41
C ARG A 175 4.62 -36.34 -44.45
N ASP A 176 3.91 -35.86 -45.47
CA ASP A 176 2.94 -36.54 -46.35
C ASP A 176 2.09 -37.71 -45.81
N ASP A 177 0.76 -37.55 -45.84
CA ASP A 177 -0.07 -38.33 -46.77
C ASP A 177 -1.53 -37.81 -46.88
N GLU A 178 -2.00 -37.68 -48.13
CA GLU A 178 -3.36 -37.30 -48.51
C GLU A 178 -4.34 -38.48 -48.37
N ASN A 179 -5.33 -38.40 -47.46
CA ASN A 179 -6.71 -38.84 -47.72
C ASN A 179 -7.67 -38.46 -46.57
N SER A 180 -8.75 -37.76 -46.89
CA SER A 180 -9.92 -37.57 -45.99
C SER A 180 -11.01 -38.61 -46.32
N PRO A 181 -12.19 -38.70 -45.66
CA PRO A 181 -12.68 -38.04 -44.42
C PRO A 181 -13.38 -39.03 -43.45
N HIS A 182 -13.56 -38.69 -42.16
CA HIS A 182 -14.83 -38.87 -41.43
C HIS A 182 -14.80 -38.20 -40.04
N PRO A 183 -15.88 -37.51 -39.64
CA PRO A 183 -16.01 -36.89 -38.32
C PRO A 183 -16.77 -37.82 -37.37
N SER A 184 -16.18 -38.24 -36.26
CA SER A 184 -16.96 -38.63 -35.07
C SER A 184 -16.06 -38.86 -33.86
N SER A 185 -16.40 -38.11 -32.81
CA SER A 185 -16.15 -38.42 -31.40
C SER A 185 -14.75 -38.90 -31.04
N GLU A 186 -13.92 -37.95 -30.60
CA GLU A 186 -13.18 -38.18 -29.36
C GLU A 186 -13.20 -36.89 -28.54
N PHE A 187 -13.75 -37.01 -27.35
CA PHE A 187 -13.83 -35.99 -26.32
C PHE A 187 -12.42 -35.82 -25.70
N GLY A 188 -11.43 -35.53 -26.53
CA GLY A 188 -10.10 -35.11 -26.09
C GLY A 188 -10.16 -33.65 -25.69
N ARG A 189 -10.70 -33.36 -24.49
CA ARG A 189 -10.33 -32.12 -23.81
C ARG A 189 -8.83 -32.23 -23.61
N THR A 190 -8.05 -31.59 -24.49
CA THR A 190 -6.68 -31.23 -24.20
C THR A 190 -6.76 -30.45 -22.91
N GLU A 191 -6.43 -31.10 -21.79
CA GLU A 191 -6.25 -30.44 -20.52
C GLU A 191 -5.15 -29.42 -20.78
N ALA A 192 -5.56 -28.19 -21.03
CA ALA A 192 -4.66 -27.07 -21.05
C ALA A 192 -3.91 -27.18 -19.72
N ASN A 193 -2.60 -27.45 -19.81
CA ASN A 193 -1.66 -27.33 -18.71
C ASN A 193 -1.81 -25.90 -18.19
N LEU A 194 -2.75 -25.71 -17.26
CA LEU A 194 -2.92 -24.49 -16.52
C LEU A 194 -1.68 -24.42 -15.66
N GLU A 195 -0.66 -23.72 -16.14
CA GLU A 195 0.48 -23.29 -15.35
C GLU A 195 -0.08 -22.65 -14.07
N GLN A 196 -0.04 -23.42 -12.98
CA GLN A 196 -0.56 -22.95 -11.69
C GLN A 196 0.47 -21.99 -11.11
N THR A 197 0.42 -20.76 -11.61
CA THR A 197 1.11 -19.63 -11.01
C THR A 197 0.34 -19.22 -9.77
N PHE A 198 1.05 -19.03 -8.66
CA PHE A 198 0.50 -18.46 -7.42
C PHE A 198 1.20 -17.14 -7.13
N ALA A 199 0.57 -16.29 -6.34
CA ALA A 199 1.19 -15.08 -5.87
C ALA A 199 0.82 -14.80 -4.41
N TRP A 200 1.68 -14.04 -3.75
CA TRP A 200 1.40 -13.47 -2.45
C TRP A 200 0.40 -12.33 -2.56
N HIS A 201 -0.63 -12.41 -1.73
CA HIS A 201 -1.62 -11.36 -1.49
C HIS A 201 -1.32 -10.80 -0.09
N LEU A 202 -1.00 -9.50 -0.04
CA LEU A 202 -0.63 -8.82 1.20
C LEU A 202 -1.81 -8.01 1.69
N HIS A 203 -2.28 -8.32 2.87
CA HIS A 203 -3.34 -7.58 3.56
C HIS A 203 -2.70 -6.67 4.59
N VAL A 204 -2.70 -5.37 4.31
CA VAL A 204 -2.20 -4.33 5.22
C VAL A 204 -3.38 -3.80 6.02
N HIS A 205 -3.43 -4.11 7.30
CA HIS A 205 -4.46 -3.62 8.21
C HIS A 205 -3.87 -2.49 9.04
N VAL A 206 -4.46 -1.29 8.93
CA VAL A 206 -4.11 -0.12 9.72
C VAL A 206 -5.28 0.21 10.63
N VAL A 207 -5.04 0.30 11.93
CA VAL A 207 -6.03 0.64 12.94
C VAL A 207 -5.62 1.94 13.60
N CYS A 208 -6.51 2.93 13.59
CA CYS A 208 -6.35 4.15 14.37
C CYS A 208 -6.84 3.90 15.80
N LEU A 209 -5.96 4.05 16.79
CA LEU A 209 -6.28 3.86 18.21
C LEU A 209 -6.58 5.19 18.90
N GLU A 210 -5.89 6.26 18.51
CA GLU A 210 -6.18 7.62 18.96
C GLU A 210 -6.19 8.56 17.75
N TYR A 211 -7.28 9.30 17.57
CA TYR A 211 -7.47 10.21 16.43
C TYR A 211 -7.45 11.69 16.86
N ASP A 212 -6.48 12.41 16.31
CA ASP A 212 -6.17 13.82 16.50
C ASP A 212 -5.78 14.50 15.16
N GLY A 213 -6.51 14.14 14.10
CA GLY A 213 -6.42 14.74 12.77
C GLY A 213 -5.36 14.13 11.86
N ASN A 214 -5.41 14.53 10.59
CA ASN A 214 -4.56 14.10 9.48
C ASN A 214 -4.49 12.57 9.29
N PRO A 215 -5.63 11.91 9.03
CA PRO A 215 -5.69 10.45 9.02
C PRO A 215 -4.96 9.80 7.83
N LEU A 216 -4.88 10.47 6.68
CA LEU A 216 -4.26 9.91 5.48
C LEU A 216 -2.74 9.75 5.65
N ASP A 217 -2.07 10.79 6.15
CA ASP A 217 -0.61 10.78 6.27
C ASP A 217 -0.14 9.72 7.26
N PHE A 218 -0.74 9.66 8.45
CA PHE A 218 -0.34 8.68 9.45
C PHE A 218 -0.73 7.25 9.07
N ALA A 219 -1.87 7.05 8.39
CA ALA A 219 -2.24 5.73 7.89
C ALA A 219 -1.29 5.23 6.80
N LEU A 220 -0.92 6.10 5.85
CA LEU A 220 0.05 5.76 4.80
C LEU A 220 1.44 5.51 5.40
N LEU A 221 1.88 6.36 6.33
CA LEU A 221 3.16 6.22 7.01
C LEU A 221 3.26 4.89 7.78
N ALA A 222 2.20 4.52 8.51
CA ALA A 222 2.14 3.25 9.23
C ALA A 222 2.12 2.04 8.27
N ALA A 223 1.37 2.13 7.17
CA ALA A 223 1.32 1.07 6.15
C ALA A 223 2.68 0.84 5.50
N VAL A 224 3.38 1.91 5.10
CA VAL A 224 4.72 1.84 4.50
C VAL A 224 5.72 1.28 5.50
N ALA A 225 5.74 1.78 6.73
CA ALA A 225 6.63 1.28 7.78
C ALA A 225 6.41 -0.21 8.09
N ALA A 226 5.16 -0.69 8.07
CA ALA A 226 4.85 -2.10 8.26
C ALA A 226 5.29 -2.97 7.07
N LEU A 227 5.12 -2.47 5.84
CA LEU A 227 5.55 -3.16 4.62
C LEU A 227 7.06 -3.30 4.53
N GLU A 228 7.83 -2.28 4.90
CA GLU A 228 9.31 -2.34 4.91
C GLU A 228 9.88 -3.39 5.87
N ASN A 229 9.11 -3.75 6.89
CA ASN A 229 9.48 -4.77 7.87
C ASN A 229 8.80 -6.12 7.59
N THR A 230 8.08 -6.25 6.49
CA THR A 230 7.39 -7.49 6.14
C THR A 230 8.37 -8.54 5.62
N VAL A 231 8.34 -9.71 6.26
CA VAL A 231 9.02 -10.93 5.81
C VAL A 231 7.97 -11.93 5.37
N LEU A 232 8.05 -12.34 4.10
CA LEU A 232 7.21 -13.40 3.54
C LEU A 232 7.63 -14.73 4.16
N PRO A 233 6.70 -15.53 4.70
CA PRO A 233 7.04 -16.79 5.34
C PRO A 233 7.44 -17.84 4.29
N ALA A 234 8.36 -18.73 4.67
CA ALA A 234 8.71 -19.87 3.83
C ALA A 234 7.51 -20.80 3.64
N ILE A 235 7.30 -21.27 2.42
CA ILE A 235 6.23 -22.20 2.07
C ILE A 235 6.78 -23.36 1.24
N SER A 236 6.18 -24.53 1.36
CA SER A 236 6.41 -25.63 0.42
C SER A 236 5.14 -25.97 -0.32
N TRP A 237 5.23 -26.02 -1.64
CA TRP A 237 4.19 -26.48 -2.55
C TRP A 237 4.36 -27.96 -2.85
N ASP A 238 3.29 -28.73 -2.68
CA ASP A 238 3.22 -30.15 -3.06
C ASP A 238 2.45 -30.28 -4.37
N ALA A 239 3.15 -30.58 -5.46
CA ALA A 239 2.55 -30.70 -6.79
C ALA A 239 1.58 -31.89 -6.91
N LYS A 240 1.77 -32.97 -6.13
CA LYS A 240 0.94 -34.18 -6.20
C LYS A 240 -0.40 -33.96 -5.51
N ALA A 241 -0.37 -33.36 -4.33
CA ALA A 241 -1.56 -33.16 -3.52
C ALA A 241 -2.19 -31.75 -3.70
N LYS A 242 -1.57 -30.86 -4.49
CA LYS A 242 -2.07 -29.51 -4.84
C LYS A 242 -2.42 -28.64 -3.63
N TRP A 243 -1.57 -28.68 -2.62
CA TRP A 243 -1.69 -27.86 -1.41
C TRP A 243 -0.33 -27.26 -1.05
N TRP A 244 -0.36 -26.14 -0.34
CA TRP A 244 0.84 -25.54 0.24
C TRP A 244 0.80 -25.66 1.75
N ARG A 245 1.99 -25.70 2.36
CA ARG A 245 2.17 -25.58 3.81
C ARG A 245 3.19 -24.51 4.12
N GLN A 246 2.92 -23.76 5.18
CA GLN A 246 3.92 -22.89 5.79
C GLN A 246 5.00 -23.75 6.46
N LEU A 247 6.26 -23.41 6.21
CA LEU A 247 7.40 -24.01 6.88
C LEU A 247 7.70 -23.23 8.16
N LEU A 248 8.13 -23.95 9.20
CA LEU A 248 8.62 -23.31 10.42
C LEU A 248 9.94 -22.58 10.11
N PRO A 249 10.24 -21.48 10.83
CA PRO A 249 11.51 -20.77 10.73
C PRO A 249 12.69 -21.73 10.89
N ALA A 250 13.80 -21.44 10.23
CA ALA A 250 14.94 -22.36 10.12
C ALA A 250 15.45 -22.91 11.47
N GLU A 251 15.34 -22.14 12.56
CA GLU A 251 15.74 -22.54 13.92
C GLU A 251 14.87 -23.63 14.55
N ASN A 252 13.59 -23.71 14.17
CA ASN A 252 12.63 -24.70 14.67
C ASN A 252 12.29 -25.76 13.61
N ARG A 253 13.08 -25.85 12.54
CA ARG A 253 12.91 -26.91 11.55
C ARG A 253 13.34 -28.23 12.18
N PRO A 254 12.42 -29.17 12.47
CA PRO A 254 12.85 -30.52 12.79
C PRO A 254 13.67 -31.04 11.62
N ASP A 255 14.86 -31.57 11.90
CA ASP A 255 15.68 -32.33 10.96
C ASP A 255 14.89 -33.55 10.50
N PHE A 256 13.93 -33.37 9.58
CA PHE A 256 13.27 -34.48 8.93
C PHE A 256 14.18 -34.96 7.81
N PRO A 257 14.81 -36.14 7.96
CA PRO A 257 15.54 -36.75 6.86
C PRO A 257 14.49 -37.29 5.89
N GLY A 258 14.07 -36.48 4.92
CA GLY A 258 13.12 -36.91 3.89
C GLY A 258 12.48 -35.81 3.05
N ALA A 259 12.46 -34.55 3.50
CA ALA A 259 11.79 -33.47 2.74
C ALA A 259 12.58 -33.00 1.50
N ALA A 260 13.89 -33.27 1.44
CA ALA A 260 14.75 -32.89 0.32
C ALA A 260 14.74 -33.92 -0.84
N SER A 261 13.98 -35.02 -0.74
CA SER A 261 13.93 -36.04 -1.79
C SER A 261 12.53 -36.60 -2.05
N ALA A 262 11.49 -35.85 -1.71
CA ALA A 262 10.14 -36.14 -2.19
C ALA A 262 9.95 -35.50 -3.57
N GLU A 263 10.06 -36.30 -4.63
CA GLU A 263 9.79 -35.88 -6.01
C GLU A 263 8.46 -35.10 -6.10
N GLY A 264 8.52 -33.81 -6.46
CA GLY A 264 7.36 -32.93 -6.65
C GLY A 264 7.14 -31.84 -5.58
N LEU A 265 8.09 -31.63 -4.65
CA LEU A 265 8.01 -30.54 -3.66
C LEU A 265 8.81 -29.31 -4.11
N SER A 266 8.16 -28.15 -4.27
CA SER A 266 8.85 -26.86 -4.51
C SER A 266 8.90 -26.07 -3.21
N VAL A 267 10.10 -25.71 -2.74
CA VAL A 267 10.29 -24.95 -1.49
C VAL A 267 10.64 -23.50 -1.83
N PHE A 268 9.89 -22.57 -1.24
CA PHE A 268 10.13 -21.13 -1.30
C PHE A 268 10.60 -20.68 0.09
N ASN A 269 11.75 -19.99 0.14
CA ASN A 269 12.36 -19.53 1.38
C ASN A 269 11.70 -18.24 1.89
N GLU A 270 12.05 -17.86 3.11
CA GLU A 270 11.67 -16.56 3.66
C GLU A 270 12.31 -15.44 2.84
N GLU A 271 11.50 -14.48 2.42
CA GLU A 271 11.94 -13.36 1.59
C GLU A 271 11.43 -12.05 2.19
N LYS A 272 12.34 -11.09 2.40
CA LYS A 272 11.96 -9.76 2.85
C LYS A 272 11.38 -8.98 1.67
N VAL A 273 10.21 -8.38 1.86
CA VAL A 273 9.60 -7.52 0.83
C VAL A 273 10.48 -6.29 0.61
N VAL A 274 10.85 -6.04 -0.64
CA VAL A 274 11.63 -4.86 -1.01
C VAL A 274 10.69 -3.77 -1.49
N VAL A 275 10.68 -2.67 -0.74
CA VAL A 275 9.97 -1.43 -1.10
C VAL A 275 10.94 -0.53 -1.87
N SER A 276 10.68 -0.33 -3.16
CA SER A 276 11.56 0.44 -4.04
C SER A 276 11.48 1.94 -3.78
N ASN A 277 10.29 2.46 -3.44
CA ASN A 277 10.09 3.86 -3.05
C ASN A 277 9.00 3.98 -2.00
N ARG A 278 9.18 4.95 -1.10
CA ARG A 278 8.23 5.26 -0.04
C ARG A 278 7.25 6.33 -0.52
N PRO A 279 5.96 6.01 -0.68
CA PRO A 279 4.96 7.04 -0.92
C PRO A 279 4.78 7.85 0.37
N LEU A 280 4.98 9.17 0.29
CA LEU A 280 4.79 10.08 1.41
C LEU A 280 3.69 11.07 1.07
N SER A 281 2.73 11.23 1.97
CA SER A 281 1.68 12.24 1.84
C SER A 281 1.86 13.36 2.85
N VAL A 282 1.55 14.56 2.41
CA VAL A 282 1.49 15.76 3.24
C VAL A 282 0.11 16.39 3.06
N THR A 283 -0.64 16.44 4.14
CA THR A 283 -1.99 17.00 4.16
C THR A 283 -1.98 18.45 4.63
N PHE A 284 -2.63 19.30 3.84
CA PHE A 284 -2.87 20.70 4.11
C PHE A 284 -4.36 20.91 4.37
N SER A 285 -4.71 21.68 5.40
CA SER A 285 -6.09 22.14 5.61
C SER A 285 -6.20 23.64 5.29
N HIS A 286 -7.22 23.99 4.50
CA HIS A 286 -7.62 25.36 4.29
C HIS A 286 -8.62 25.76 5.38
N VAL A 287 -8.11 26.30 6.48
CA VAL A 287 -8.91 26.65 7.67
C VAL A 287 -9.61 27.98 7.45
N MET A 288 -10.94 28.01 7.68
CA MET A 288 -11.79 29.22 7.56
C MET A 288 -11.68 29.94 6.21
N ASN A 289 -11.30 29.23 5.15
CA ASN A 289 -11.05 29.76 3.82
C ASN A 289 -10.02 30.92 3.75
N GLN A 290 -9.11 31.02 4.70
CA GLN A 290 -8.13 32.12 4.79
C GLN A 290 -6.70 31.64 5.00
N TRP A 291 -6.50 30.56 5.75
CA TRP A 291 -5.17 30.09 6.14
C TRP A 291 -4.95 28.66 5.69
N TRP A 292 -3.75 28.41 5.14
CA TRP A 292 -3.27 27.06 4.86
C TRP A 292 -2.40 26.58 6.02
N VAL A 293 -2.76 25.43 6.56
CA VAL A 293 -2.06 24.79 7.69
C VAL A 293 -1.66 23.38 7.30
N VAL A 294 -0.42 23.01 7.57
CA VAL A 294 0.12 21.66 7.41
C VAL A 294 -0.25 20.80 8.62
N ASP A 295 -0.58 19.53 8.37
CA ASP A 295 -0.89 18.56 9.41
C ASP A 295 -1.96 19.08 10.37
N PRO A 296 -3.21 19.18 9.89
CA PRO A 296 -4.28 19.77 10.67
C PRO A 296 -4.58 18.95 11.91
N SER A 297 -4.87 19.62 13.01
CA SER A 297 -5.45 18.97 14.19
C SER A 297 -6.91 18.62 13.93
N ARG A 298 -7.48 17.74 14.75
CA ARG A 298 -8.89 17.35 14.63
C ARG A 298 -9.86 18.54 14.58
N GLU A 299 -9.56 19.61 15.30
CA GLU A 299 -10.41 20.81 15.31
C GLU A 299 -10.24 21.64 14.05
N GLU A 300 -9.03 21.75 13.53
CA GLU A 300 -8.73 22.46 12.28
C GLU A 300 -9.35 21.75 11.08
N GLU A 301 -9.45 20.41 11.09
CA GLU A 301 -10.16 19.63 10.08
C GLU A 301 -11.67 19.91 10.10
N LYS A 302 -12.28 20.05 11.28
CA LYS A 302 -13.71 20.41 11.40
C LYS A 302 -14.02 21.81 10.88
N LEU A 303 -13.04 22.72 10.93
CA LEU A 303 -13.18 24.13 10.53
C LEU A 303 -12.73 24.42 9.09
N GLY A 304 -12.17 23.43 8.40
CA GLY A 304 -11.51 23.62 7.11
C GLY A 304 -11.78 22.51 6.10
N CYS A 305 -11.08 22.56 4.98
CA CYS A 305 -11.12 21.53 3.95
C CYS A 305 -9.72 20.99 3.68
N GLY A 306 -9.57 19.67 3.65
CA GLY A 306 -8.29 19.00 3.42
C GLY A 306 -7.92 18.88 1.94
N LEU A 307 -6.65 19.15 1.65
CA LEU A 307 -5.96 18.85 0.40
C LEU A 307 -4.68 18.11 0.75
N SER A 308 -4.58 16.87 0.32
CA SER A 308 -3.42 16.01 0.54
C SER A 308 -2.61 15.91 -0.73
N VAL A 309 -1.30 16.03 -0.62
CA VAL A 309 -0.37 15.90 -1.74
C VAL A 309 0.52 14.70 -1.46
N VAL A 310 0.53 13.73 -2.37
CA VAL A 310 1.33 12.50 -2.27
C VAL A 310 2.49 12.56 -3.24
N PHE A 311 3.70 12.35 -2.73
CA PHE A 311 4.91 12.27 -3.52
C PHE A 311 5.22 10.82 -3.90
N LEU A 312 5.37 10.55 -5.20
CA LEU A 312 5.70 9.23 -5.72
C LEU A 312 6.63 9.33 -6.94
N LYS A 313 7.87 8.79 -6.85
CA LYS A 313 8.87 8.76 -7.95
C LYS A 313 8.88 10.05 -8.78
N ASN A 314 9.09 11.19 -8.12
CA ASN A 314 9.19 12.51 -8.77
C ASN A 314 7.89 13.02 -9.41
N ARG A 315 6.72 12.46 -9.03
CA ARG A 315 5.40 12.96 -9.42
C ARG A 315 4.55 13.23 -8.18
N TRP A 316 3.85 14.36 -8.21
CA TRP A 316 2.90 14.75 -7.19
C TRP A 316 1.48 14.33 -7.59
N HIS A 317 0.83 13.55 -6.74
CA HIS A 317 -0.60 13.26 -6.84
C HIS A 317 -1.34 14.14 -5.85
N VAL A 318 -2.32 14.89 -6.33
CA VAL A 318 -3.11 15.79 -5.48
C VAL A 318 -4.45 15.12 -5.22
N LEU A 319 -4.71 14.83 -3.96
CA LEU A 319 -5.96 14.27 -3.46
C LEU A 319 -6.70 15.35 -2.72
N ARG A 320 -7.92 15.63 -3.16
CA ARG A 320 -8.72 16.66 -2.53
C ARG A 320 -9.90 16.04 -1.83
N LEU A 321 -9.97 16.27 -0.53
CA LEU A 321 -10.98 15.69 0.36
C LEU A 321 -12.21 16.60 0.49
N GLY A 322 -12.21 17.79 -0.13
CA GLY A 322 -13.38 18.67 -0.20
C GLY A 322 -13.05 20.14 -0.53
N GLY A 323 -14.02 21.03 -0.29
CA GLY A 323 -13.83 22.49 -0.29
C GLY A 323 -13.99 23.21 -1.64
N PRO A 324 -13.76 24.54 -1.68
CA PRO A 324 -13.87 25.38 -2.87
C PRO A 324 -12.68 25.21 -3.83
N PRO A 325 -12.86 25.44 -5.15
CA PRO A 325 -11.82 25.23 -6.16
C PRO A 325 -10.53 25.98 -5.81
N VAL A 326 -9.41 25.25 -5.81
CA VAL A 326 -8.08 25.81 -5.53
C VAL A 326 -7.37 26.08 -6.86
N THR A 327 -6.80 27.28 -7.00
CA THR A 327 -6.04 27.68 -8.18
C THR A 327 -4.74 26.89 -8.31
N ALA A 328 -4.32 26.60 -9.54
CA ALA A 328 -3.08 25.85 -9.82
C ALA A 328 -1.82 26.50 -9.23
N SER A 329 -1.77 27.83 -9.08
CA SER A 329 -0.66 28.54 -8.43
C SER A 329 -0.52 28.17 -6.95
N VAL A 330 -1.63 28.04 -6.24
CA VAL A 330 -1.66 27.63 -4.83
C VAL A 330 -1.22 26.18 -4.71
N VAL A 331 -1.72 25.29 -5.58
CA VAL A 331 -1.30 23.88 -5.57
C VAL A 331 0.21 23.73 -5.77
N LYS A 332 0.82 24.49 -6.70
CA LYS A 332 2.28 24.50 -6.90
C LYS A 332 3.03 24.99 -5.66
N LEU A 333 2.53 26.02 -4.99
CA LEU A 333 3.12 26.52 -3.74
C LEU A 333 3.08 25.44 -2.66
N LEU A 334 1.95 24.76 -2.49
CA LEU A 334 1.79 23.68 -1.51
C LEU A 334 2.69 22.48 -1.84
N GLN A 335 2.86 22.13 -3.11
CA GLN A 335 3.79 21.08 -3.55
C GLN A 335 5.24 21.40 -3.16
N MET A 336 5.71 22.63 -3.38
CA MET A 336 7.06 23.03 -2.96
C MET A 336 7.26 22.95 -1.45
N GLN A 337 6.25 23.33 -0.65
CA GLN A 337 6.32 23.20 0.81
C GLN A 337 6.27 21.73 1.26
N ALA A 338 5.45 20.91 0.59
CA ALA A 338 5.32 19.50 0.87
C ALA A 338 6.65 18.75 0.68
N GLU A 339 7.47 19.15 -0.29
CA GLU A 339 8.77 18.50 -0.57
C GLU A 339 9.70 18.55 0.65
N ALA A 340 9.84 19.73 1.27
CA ALA A 340 10.69 19.90 2.45
C ALA A 340 10.17 19.11 3.66
N ILE A 341 8.84 19.03 3.82
CA ILE A 341 8.20 18.29 4.91
C ILE A 341 8.32 16.78 4.69
N ALA A 342 8.10 16.31 3.46
CA ALA A 342 8.22 14.92 3.08
C ALA A 342 9.64 14.39 3.31
N ALA A 343 10.67 15.20 3.03
CA ALA A 343 12.06 14.83 3.33
C ALA A 343 12.29 14.58 4.84
N GLY A 344 11.65 15.36 5.71
CA GLY A 344 11.68 15.14 7.16
C GLY A 344 10.98 13.85 7.59
N ALA A 345 9.82 13.53 6.98
CA ALA A 345 9.11 12.29 7.25
C ALA A 345 9.87 11.05 6.76
N ASP A 346 10.56 11.15 5.62
CA ASP A 346 11.42 10.07 5.11
C ASP A 346 12.63 9.80 6.02
N ALA A 347 13.20 10.86 6.61
CA ALA A 347 14.26 10.72 7.60
C ALA A 347 13.76 9.93 8.82
N ALA A 348 12.56 10.22 9.33
CA ALA A 348 11.95 9.49 10.44
C ALA A 348 11.69 8.00 10.11
N LEU A 349 11.25 7.68 8.89
CA LEU A 349 11.13 6.29 8.42
C LEU A 349 12.49 5.59 8.38
N THR A 350 13.51 6.29 7.89
CA THR A 350 14.88 5.77 7.82
C THR A 350 15.42 5.50 9.22
N GLU A 351 15.25 6.43 10.17
CA GLU A 351 15.66 6.24 11.57
C GLU A 351 14.97 5.04 12.21
N ALA A 352 13.66 4.87 11.98
CA ALA A 352 12.92 3.73 12.51
C ALA A 352 13.39 2.39 11.93
N ALA A 353 13.73 2.35 10.64
CA ALA A 353 14.32 1.17 10.03
C ALA A 353 15.65 0.78 10.70
N HIS A 354 16.50 1.74 11.06
CA HIS A 354 17.80 1.48 11.72
C HIS A 354 17.68 1.23 13.23
N GLY A 355 16.71 1.86 13.92
CA GLY A 355 16.51 1.75 15.36
C GLY A 355 16.11 0.36 15.86
N THR A 356 15.66 -0.52 14.96
CA THR A 356 15.34 -1.92 15.27
C THR A 356 16.52 -2.73 15.77
N HIS A 357 17.77 -2.30 15.50
CA HIS A 357 18.96 -3.01 15.98
C HIS A 357 19.38 -2.68 17.42
N HIS A 358 18.79 -1.67 18.08
CA HIS A 358 19.22 -1.27 19.44
C HIS A 358 18.26 -1.63 20.58
N CYS A 359 17.05 -2.10 20.29
CA CYS A 359 16.08 -2.47 21.34
C CYS A 359 16.04 -3.96 21.71
N ALA A 360 16.90 -4.81 21.11
CA ALA A 360 16.95 -6.24 21.45
C ALA A 360 17.72 -6.56 22.75
N ASP A 361 18.50 -5.63 23.30
CA ASP A 361 19.18 -5.79 24.59
C ASP A 361 18.33 -5.20 25.73
N GLY A 362 17.16 -5.82 25.95
CA GLY A 362 16.32 -5.57 27.12
C GLY A 362 16.97 -6.13 28.37
N ALA A 363 17.65 -5.26 29.12
CA ALA A 363 18.13 -5.52 30.47
C ALA A 363 17.00 -6.08 31.37
N ALA A 364 17.25 -7.25 31.95
CA ALA A 364 16.41 -7.81 33.00
C ALA A 364 16.39 -6.87 34.22
N PRO A 365 15.22 -6.58 34.83
CA PRO A 365 15.18 -5.85 36.09
C PRO A 365 15.69 -6.76 37.21
N GLN A 366 16.79 -6.37 37.85
CA GLN A 366 17.20 -6.95 39.12
C GLN A 366 16.11 -6.64 40.16
N ALA A 367 15.52 -7.72 40.69
CA ALA A 367 14.62 -7.65 41.84
C ALA A 367 15.41 -7.18 43.08
N VAL A 368 14.85 -6.19 43.77
CA VAL A 368 15.25 -5.74 45.11
C VAL A 368 14.54 -6.60 46.15
#